data_AF-A0A7V0XFE7-F1
#
_entry.id   AF-A0A7V0XFE7-F1
#
_cell.length_a   1.000
_cell.length_b   1.000
_cell.length_c   1.000
_cell.angle_alpha   90.00
_cell.angle_beta   90.00
_cell.angle_gamma   90.00
#
_symmetry.space_group_name_H-M   'P 1'
#
loop_
_entity.id
_entity.type
_entity.pdbx_description
1 polymer ?
#
loop_
_entity_poly.entity_id
_entity_poly.type
_entity_poly.pdbx_seq_one_letter_code
_entity_poly.pdbx_strand_id
1 'polypeptide(L)'
;MRNHLLPGSRSALPALVLAVLTLAASAEPFDGLTLVNPLASNTMRLITNDGRTVNTWHCGKPVSYMPYLMPDSTVWRPGLHPAPQLRPGACGGLIERYNWAGDVIQSFEWSGPDHIQHHDIQPLPNGNILVLSLDRYTRAEAEAMGRLDISTDHIWSEMIVEYDPFADSVVWEWRLWDHLVQDVDSTKPNHGVIAEHPHRLDINAGMIHSTGDWIHANAIDYCAEEDLV
;
A
#
# COMPACT_ATOMS: atom_id res chain seq x y z
N MET A 1 -70.33 1.21 -55.87
CA MET A 1 -70.22 2.00 -54.61
C MET A 1 -68.78 2.45 -54.47
N ARG A 2 -68.59 3.75 -54.25
CA ARG A 2 -67.30 4.40 -54.02
C ARG A 2 -66.60 3.78 -52.81
N ASN A 3 -65.29 3.60 -52.89
CA ASN A 3 -64.38 4.09 -51.86
C ASN A 3 -62.99 4.38 -52.46
N HIS A 4 -62.52 5.58 -52.14
CA HIS A 4 -61.24 6.18 -52.50
C HIS A 4 -60.09 5.70 -51.59
N LEU A 5 -58.87 6.15 -51.94
CA LEU A 5 -57.62 6.33 -51.15
C LEU A 5 -56.57 5.22 -51.41
N LEU A 6 -55.28 5.46 -51.67
CA LEU A 6 -54.38 6.62 -51.87
C LEU A 6 -53.09 6.08 -52.55
N PRO A 7 -52.23 6.94 -53.16
CA PRO A 7 -50.95 6.51 -53.72
C PRO A 7 -49.92 6.23 -52.62
N GLY A 8 -49.22 5.10 -52.72
CA GLY A 8 -48.13 4.75 -51.80
C GLY A 8 -46.92 5.65 -52.02
N SER A 9 -46.76 6.68 -51.18
CA SER A 9 -45.50 7.41 -51.05
C SER A 9 -44.50 6.55 -50.28
N ARG A 10 -43.42 6.11 -50.94
CA ARG A 10 -42.26 5.54 -50.24
C ARG A 10 -41.60 6.66 -49.43
N SER A 11 -41.81 6.65 -48.11
CA SER A 11 -41.05 7.50 -47.19
C SER A 11 -39.60 7.01 -47.16
N ALA A 12 -38.68 7.80 -47.74
CA ALA A 12 -37.26 7.63 -47.47
C ALA A 12 -37.01 8.04 -46.01
N LEU A 13 -36.63 7.09 -45.16
CA LEU A 13 -36.11 7.39 -43.83
C LEU A 13 -34.81 8.19 -43.98
N PRO A 14 -34.64 9.35 -43.32
CA PRO A 14 -33.36 10.02 -43.33
C PRO A 14 -32.40 9.19 -42.48
N ALA A 15 -31.29 8.74 -43.09
CA ALA A 15 -30.19 8.15 -42.35
C ALA A 15 -29.59 9.24 -41.46
N LEU A 16 -29.89 9.19 -40.15
CA LEU A 16 -29.23 10.01 -39.16
C LEU A 16 -27.80 9.48 -39.01
N VAL A 17 -26.85 10.11 -39.70
CA VAL A 17 -25.42 9.85 -39.47
C VAL A 17 -25.06 10.53 -38.15
N LEU A 18 -24.95 9.73 -37.10
CA LEU A 18 -24.37 10.17 -35.84
C LEU A 18 -22.86 10.36 -36.06
N ALA A 19 -22.45 11.59 -36.31
CA ALA A 19 -21.04 11.95 -36.29
C ALA A 19 -20.58 11.93 -34.82
N VAL A 20 -19.93 10.84 -34.41
CA VAL A 20 -19.23 10.80 -33.13
C VAL A 20 -17.99 11.68 -33.27
N LEU A 21 -18.04 12.87 -32.68
CA LEU A 21 -16.89 13.75 -32.56
C LEU A 21 -15.96 13.14 -31.50
N THR A 22 -14.98 12.36 -31.91
CA THR A 22 -13.88 11.97 -31.01
C THR A 22 -12.98 13.17 -30.81
N LEU A 23 -13.23 13.96 -29.76
CA LEU A 23 -12.23 14.84 -29.20
C LEU A 23 -11.11 13.97 -28.64
N ALA A 24 -9.95 13.97 -29.29
CA ALA A 24 -8.74 13.44 -28.69
C ALA A 24 -8.43 14.32 -27.46
N ALA A 25 -8.68 13.80 -26.26
CA ALA A 25 -8.17 14.42 -25.06
C ALA A 25 -6.64 14.25 -25.07
N SER A 26 -5.91 15.32 -25.38
CA SER A 26 -4.47 15.38 -25.14
C SER A 26 -4.25 15.84 -23.70
N ALA A 27 -3.74 14.97 -22.85
CA ALA A 27 -3.18 15.37 -21.57
C ALA A 27 -1.67 15.60 -21.78
N GLU A 28 -1.18 16.78 -21.41
CA GLU A 28 0.25 17.00 -21.28
C GLU A 28 0.70 16.45 -19.93
N PRO A 29 1.84 15.71 -19.87
CA PRO A 29 2.37 15.26 -18.59
C PRO A 29 2.76 16.48 -17.74
N PHE A 30 2.56 16.37 -16.43
CA PHE A 30 3.06 17.38 -15.49
C PHE A 30 4.55 17.60 -15.70
N ASP A 31 5.00 18.85 -15.83
CA ASP A 31 6.41 19.19 -15.99
C ASP A 31 7.15 18.96 -14.66
N GLY A 32 7.69 17.76 -14.50
CA GLY A 32 8.26 17.30 -13.25
C GLY A 32 9.25 16.16 -13.42
N LEU A 33 9.64 15.60 -12.28
CA LEU A 33 10.58 14.49 -12.19
C LEU A 33 9.88 13.24 -11.66
N THR A 34 10.30 12.08 -12.16
CA THR A 34 9.80 10.77 -11.73
C THR A 34 10.90 10.01 -11.02
N LEU A 35 10.65 9.59 -9.78
CA LEU A 35 11.53 8.68 -9.05
C LEU A 35 11.19 7.25 -9.44
N VAL A 36 12.17 6.52 -9.97
CA VAL A 36 12.02 5.15 -10.46
C VAL A 36 12.85 4.22 -9.58
N ASN A 37 12.20 3.23 -8.98
CA ASN A 37 12.81 2.28 -8.05
C ASN A 37 12.43 0.84 -8.45
N PRO A 38 13.10 0.28 -9.47
CA PRO A 38 12.71 -1.01 -10.03
C PRO A 38 12.81 -2.13 -8.99
N LEU A 39 11.81 -3.02 -8.95
CA LEU A 39 11.83 -4.20 -8.10
C LEU A 39 13.08 -5.06 -8.36
N ALA A 40 13.58 -5.73 -7.31
CA ALA A 40 14.79 -6.54 -7.34
C ALA A 40 16.07 -5.79 -7.80
N SER A 41 16.07 -4.45 -7.71
CA SER A 41 17.22 -3.61 -8.07
C SER A 41 17.84 -2.92 -6.85
N ASN A 42 19.15 -2.76 -6.90
CA ASN A 42 19.93 -1.89 -6.01
C ASN A 42 20.05 -0.45 -6.55
N THR A 43 19.47 -0.15 -7.70
CA THR A 43 19.59 1.15 -8.36
C THR A 43 18.25 1.87 -8.40
N MET A 44 18.23 3.10 -7.90
CA MET A 44 17.11 4.04 -7.96
C MET A 44 17.51 5.24 -8.82
N ARG A 45 16.58 5.78 -9.61
CA ARG A 45 16.87 6.88 -10.55
C ARG A 45 15.82 7.97 -10.48
N LEU A 46 16.25 9.22 -10.59
CA LEU A 46 15.36 10.35 -10.85
C LEU A 46 15.45 10.68 -12.34
N ILE A 47 14.32 10.71 -13.03
CA ILE A 47 14.26 10.94 -14.48
C ILE A 47 13.33 12.12 -14.80
N THR A 48 13.57 12.78 -15.92
CA THR A 48 12.63 13.72 -16.55
C THR A 48 11.61 12.98 -17.41
N ASN A 49 10.57 13.68 -17.87
CA ASN A 49 9.51 13.13 -18.73
C ASN A 49 10.00 12.55 -20.07
N ASP A 50 11.13 13.04 -20.60
CA ASP A 50 11.78 12.50 -21.81
C ASP A 50 12.71 11.30 -21.52
N GLY A 51 12.74 10.81 -20.27
CA GLY A 51 13.51 9.66 -19.84
C GLY A 51 14.99 9.94 -19.54
N ARG A 52 15.42 11.21 -19.61
CA ARG A 52 16.80 11.56 -19.24
C ARG A 52 17.00 11.40 -17.74
N THR A 53 18.08 10.74 -17.36
CA THR A 53 18.47 10.59 -15.95
C THR A 53 19.00 11.90 -15.40
N VAL A 54 18.41 12.36 -14.29
CA VAL A 54 18.85 13.52 -13.50
C VAL A 54 19.81 13.09 -12.40
N ASN A 55 19.48 12.00 -11.70
CA ASN A 55 20.34 11.42 -10.68
C ASN A 55 20.19 9.89 -10.62
N THR A 56 21.20 9.21 -10.09
CA THR A 56 21.21 7.76 -9.84
C THR A 56 21.81 7.47 -8.48
N TRP A 57 21.08 6.73 -7.66
CA TRP A 57 21.56 6.21 -6.38
C TRP A 57 21.87 4.72 -6.51
N HIS A 58 23.07 4.33 -6.11
CA HIS A 58 23.50 2.93 -6.02
C HIS A 58 23.42 2.48 -4.55
N CYS A 59 22.33 1.79 -4.23
CA CYS A 59 21.96 1.40 -2.87
C CYS A 59 22.65 0.08 -2.45
N GLY A 60 22.90 -0.07 -1.15
CA GLY A 60 23.54 -1.27 -0.60
C GLY A 60 22.67 -2.53 -0.68
N LYS A 61 21.34 -2.36 -0.66
CA LYS A 61 20.35 -3.45 -0.70
C LYS A 61 19.34 -3.28 -1.84
N PRO A 62 18.77 -4.40 -2.33
CA PRO A 62 17.67 -4.32 -3.26
C PRO A 62 16.47 -3.62 -2.60
N VAL A 63 15.62 -3.02 -3.43
CA VAL A 63 14.46 -2.24 -3.00
C VAL A 63 13.45 -3.07 -2.19
N SER A 64 12.82 -2.43 -1.20
CA SER A 64 11.50 -2.79 -0.67
C SER A 64 10.53 -1.66 -1.05
N TYR A 65 9.86 -1.84 -2.18
CA TYR A 65 8.86 -0.96 -2.80
C TYR A 65 9.15 0.57 -2.80
N MET A 66 8.50 1.37 -1.96
CA MET A 66 8.24 2.80 -2.24
C MET A 66 9.28 3.75 -1.64
N PRO A 67 10.03 4.53 -2.46
CA PRO A 67 10.92 5.58 -1.97
C PRO A 67 10.28 6.98 -2.01
N TYR A 68 10.82 7.90 -1.22
CA TYR A 68 10.33 9.27 -1.08
C TYR A 68 11.46 10.28 -1.30
N LEU A 69 11.36 11.07 -2.39
CA LEU A 69 12.24 12.21 -2.63
C LEU A 69 11.77 13.39 -1.78
N MET A 70 12.66 13.89 -0.94
CA MET A 70 12.38 14.98 -0.01
C MET A 70 12.73 16.36 -0.62
N PRO A 71 12.14 17.46 -0.13
CA PRO A 71 12.41 18.81 -0.64
C PRO A 71 13.89 19.25 -0.55
N ASP A 72 14.65 18.67 0.37
CA ASP A 72 16.09 18.92 0.55
C ASP A 72 16.97 18.06 -0.38
N SER A 73 16.36 17.40 -1.36
CA SER A 73 17.03 16.51 -2.33
C SER A 73 17.63 15.23 -1.72
N THR A 74 17.26 14.89 -0.48
CA THR A 74 17.52 13.57 0.09
C THR A 74 16.41 12.58 -0.29
N VAL A 75 16.67 11.28 -0.16
CA VAL A 75 15.69 10.25 -0.47
C VAL A 75 15.61 9.23 0.66
N TRP A 76 14.40 9.00 1.17
CA TRP A 76 14.12 7.84 2.00
C TRP A 76 13.79 6.64 1.11
N ARG A 77 14.38 5.48 1.40
CA ARG A 77 14.19 4.27 0.61
C ARG A 77 14.16 3.05 1.52
N PRO A 78 13.05 2.30 1.57
CA PRO A 78 13.04 0.97 2.15
C PRO A 78 13.78 -0.02 1.25
N GLY A 79 14.47 -0.95 1.88
CA GLY A 79 15.29 -2.00 1.28
C GLY A 79 15.08 -3.33 1.98
N LEU A 80 15.50 -4.41 1.33
CA LEU A 80 15.52 -5.73 1.96
C LEU A 80 16.54 -5.76 3.09
N HIS A 81 16.07 -6.12 4.28
CA HIS A 81 16.95 -6.47 5.39
C HIS A 81 17.86 -7.66 4.99
N PRO A 82 19.16 -7.68 5.39
CA PRO A 82 20.10 -8.72 4.96
C PRO A 82 19.81 -10.11 5.51
N ALA A 83 19.23 -10.21 6.70
CA ALA A 83 18.96 -11.47 7.39
C ALA A 83 17.63 -11.41 8.16
N PRO A 84 16.49 -11.21 7.47
CA PRO A 84 15.21 -11.06 8.14
C PRO A 84 14.80 -12.40 8.77
N GLN A 85 14.27 -12.33 9.99
CA GLN A 85 13.75 -13.50 10.70
C GLN A 85 12.41 -13.96 10.13
N LEU A 86 11.65 -13.00 9.59
CA LEU A 86 10.36 -13.20 8.94
C LEU A 86 10.52 -13.09 7.41
N ARG A 87 9.74 -13.87 6.67
CA ARG A 87 9.77 -13.89 5.19
C ARG A 87 8.37 -13.87 4.59
N PRO A 88 7.59 -12.81 4.82
CA PRO A 88 6.31 -12.61 4.14
C PRO A 88 6.50 -12.42 2.63
N GLY A 89 5.39 -12.39 1.88
CA GLY A 89 5.41 -12.19 0.43
C GLY A 89 6.06 -10.87 0.00
N ALA A 90 5.81 -9.79 0.76
CA ALA A 90 6.46 -8.49 0.63
C ALA A 90 7.39 -8.29 1.82
N CYS A 91 8.71 -8.27 1.59
CA CYS A 91 9.72 -8.26 2.65
C CYS A 91 10.67 -7.07 2.50
N GLY A 92 10.73 -6.22 3.51
CA GLY A 92 11.69 -5.14 3.62
C GLY A 92 12.51 -5.23 4.89
N GLY A 93 12.40 -4.19 5.72
CA GLY A 93 12.94 -4.16 7.08
C GLY A 93 14.24 -3.36 7.26
N LEU A 94 14.84 -2.84 6.18
CA LEU A 94 15.90 -1.84 6.24
C LEU A 94 15.36 -0.52 5.66
N ILE A 95 15.53 0.60 6.36
CA ILE A 95 15.10 1.91 5.88
C ILE A 95 16.29 2.87 5.94
N GLU A 96 16.64 3.44 4.79
CA GLU A 96 17.82 4.30 4.64
C GLU A 96 17.46 5.64 4.02
N ARG A 97 18.13 6.70 4.50
CA ARG A 97 18.11 8.03 3.88
C ARG A 97 19.41 8.25 3.15
N TYR A 98 19.30 8.58 1.87
CA TYR A 98 20.42 8.89 1.00
C TYR A 98 20.49 10.41 0.74
N ASN A 99 21.70 10.98 0.75
CA ASN A 99 21.91 12.32 0.23
C ASN A 99 21.91 12.32 -1.31
N TRP A 100 22.03 13.50 -1.94
CA TRP A 100 22.07 13.61 -3.40
C TRP A 100 23.26 12.90 -4.05
N ALA A 101 24.40 12.81 -3.35
CA ALA A 101 25.62 12.17 -3.85
C ALA A 101 25.57 10.63 -3.79
N GLY A 102 24.61 10.06 -3.05
CA GLY A 102 24.47 8.62 -2.87
C GLY A 102 25.00 8.08 -1.55
N ASP A 103 25.44 8.94 -0.61
CA ASP A 103 25.84 8.49 0.72
C ASP A 103 24.63 8.25 1.61
N VAL A 104 24.67 7.18 2.40
CA VAL A 104 23.70 6.94 3.47
C VAL A 104 23.98 7.93 4.61
N ILE A 105 22.99 8.77 4.91
CA ILE A 105 23.06 9.78 5.98
C ILE A 105 22.19 9.44 7.18
N GLN A 106 21.30 8.44 7.05
CA GLN A 106 20.54 7.85 8.15
C GLN A 106 20.14 6.42 7.79
N SER A 107 20.05 5.53 8.78
CA SER A 107 19.69 4.12 8.58
C SER A 107 19.09 3.54 9.86
N PHE A 108 18.02 2.77 9.74
CA PHE A 108 17.46 1.98 10.83
C PHE A 108 16.78 0.71 10.29
N GLU A 109 16.53 -0.23 11.18
CA GLU A 109 15.91 -1.52 10.85
C GLU A 109 14.55 -1.66 11.55
N TRP A 110 13.57 -2.16 10.81
CA TRP A 110 12.25 -2.55 11.35
C TRP A 110 11.97 -4.00 10.93
N SER A 111 12.65 -4.93 11.61
CA SER A 111 12.63 -6.36 11.32
C SER A 111 12.92 -7.15 12.60
N GLY A 112 11.87 -7.65 13.25
CA GLY A 112 11.93 -8.46 14.46
C GLY A 112 11.48 -9.92 14.26
N PRO A 113 11.36 -10.68 15.37
CA PRO A 113 10.84 -12.05 15.36
C PRO A 113 9.33 -12.14 15.10
N ASP A 114 8.62 -11.03 15.26
CA ASP A 114 7.16 -10.90 15.24
C ASP A 114 6.65 -9.72 14.39
N HIS A 115 7.53 -8.88 13.84
CA HIS A 115 7.16 -7.77 12.98
C HIS A 115 8.17 -7.55 11.85
N ILE A 116 7.74 -6.98 10.73
CA ILE A 116 8.63 -6.60 9.62
C ILE A 116 8.00 -5.53 8.73
N GLN A 117 8.79 -4.53 8.32
CA GLN A 117 8.35 -3.54 7.33
C GLN A 117 8.00 -4.23 6.01
N HIS A 118 6.86 -3.85 5.44
CA HIS A 118 6.42 -4.30 4.12
C HIS A 118 5.85 -3.14 3.32
N HIS A 119 6.09 -3.17 2.01
CA HIS A 119 5.72 -2.13 1.06
C HIS A 119 6.21 -0.72 1.41
N ASP A 120 5.45 0.03 2.20
CA ASP A 120 5.52 1.48 2.22
C ASP A 120 6.07 2.04 3.55
N ILE A 121 6.48 3.30 3.49
CA ILE A 121 6.80 4.17 4.61
C ILE A 121 6.21 5.56 4.32
N GLN A 122 6.05 6.42 5.31
CA GLN A 122 5.66 7.81 5.06
C GLN A 122 6.51 8.73 5.95
N PRO A 123 7.52 9.42 5.38
CA PRO A 123 8.27 10.45 6.11
C PRO A 123 7.36 11.61 6.53
N LEU A 124 7.43 11.99 7.81
CA LEU A 124 6.57 13.01 8.41
C LEU A 124 7.28 14.38 8.51
N PRO A 125 6.52 15.49 8.58
CA PRO A 125 7.09 16.84 8.73
C PRO A 125 7.94 17.04 9.99
N ASN A 126 7.67 16.28 11.06
CA ASN A 126 8.41 16.31 12.31
C ASN A 126 9.76 15.57 12.24
N GLY A 127 10.04 14.86 11.14
CA GLY A 127 11.26 14.06 10.95
C GLY A 127 11.10 12.57 11.31
N ASN A 128 9.97 12.17 11.89
CA ASN A 128 9.60 10.78 12.11
C ASN A 128 9.17 10.12 10.79
N ILE A 129 8.95 8.82 10.85
CA ILE A 129 8.52 8.03 9.69
C ILE A 129 7.41 7.10 10.15
N LEU A 130 6.27 7.11 9.46
CA LEU A 130 5.33 6.01 9.57
C LEU A 130 5.86 4.80 8.80
N VAL A 131 5.85 3.65 9.44
CA VAL A 131 6.29 2.38 8.86
C VAL A 131 5.07 1.48 8.75
N LEU A 132 4.74 1.07 7.53
CA LEU A 132 3.77 0.01 7.30
C LEU A 132 4.44 -1.35 7.55
N SER A 133 3.89 -2.11 8.49
CA SER A 133 4.49 -3.34 9.00
C SER A 133 3.47 -4.46 9.01
N LEU A 134 3.95 -5.68 8.75
CA LEU A 134 3.23 -6.87 9.16
C LEU A 134 3.56 -7.18 10.61
N ASP A 135 2.59 -7.66 11.37
CA ASP A 135 2.78 -8.31 12.67
C ASP A 135 2.27 -9.76 12.64
N ARG A 136 3.03 -10.67 13.27
CA ARG A 136 2.83 -12.13 13.18
C ARG A 136 2.05 -12.64 14.38
N TYR A 137 0.95 -13.35 14.12
CA TYR A 137 0.23 -14.12 15.13
C TYR A 137 0.28 -15.60 14.82
N THR A 138 0.51 -16.43 15.84
CA THR A 138 0.46 -17.88 15.71
C THR A 138 -0.96 -18.35 15.38
N ARG A 139 -1.07 -19.55 14.80
CA ARG A 139 -2.36 -20.22 14.61
C ARG A 139 -3.19 -20.25 15.89
N ALA A 140 -2.58 -20.56 17.03
CA ALA A 140 -3.28 -20.67 18.31
C ALA A 140 -3.85 -19.31 18.77
N GLU A 141 -3.10 -18.22 18.61
CA GLU A 141 -3.57 -16.86 18.92
C GLU A 141 -4.74 -16.46 18.01
N ALA A 142 -4.66 -16.77 16.72
CA ALA A 142 -5.73 -16.51 15.77
C ALA A 142 -6.99 -17.34 16.06
N GLU A 143 -6.85 -18.64 16.35
CA GLU A 143 -7.96 -19.51 16.76
C GLU A 143 -8.59 -19.00 18.06
N ALA A 144 -7.80 -18.52 19.01
CA ALA A 144 -8.28 -17.91 20.26
C ALA A 144 -9.08 -16.62 20.01
N MET A 145 -8.76 -15.87 18.95
CA MET A 145 -9.50 -14.69 18.51
C MET A 145 -10.73 -15.02 17.63
N GLY A 146 -11.01 -16.30 17.39
CA GLY A 146 -12.17 -16.73 16.62
C GLY A 146 -11.96 -16.81 15.11
N ARG A 147 -10.70 -16.74 14.63
CA ARG A 147 -10.37 -17.00 13.22
C ARG A 147 -10.62 -18.47 12.88
N LEU A 148 -11.26 -18.71 11.74
CA LEU A 148 -11.51 -20.01 11.15
C LEU A 148 -10.56 -20.31 9.98
N ASP A 149 -10.54 -21.59 9.58
CA ASP A 149 -9.90 -22.09 8.35
C ASP A 149 -8.42 -21.72 8.17
N ILE A 150 -7.65 -21.76 9.25
CA ILE A 150 -6.21 -21.48 9.22
C ILE A 150 -5.46 -22.70 8.67
N SER A 151 -4.82 -22.55 7.52
CA SER A 151 -4.03 -23.62 6.88
C SER A 151 -2.53 -23.54 7.16
N THR A 152 -2.07 -22.43 7.74
CA THR A 152 -0.67 -22.10 8.06
C THR A 152 -0.38 -22.19 9.56
N ASP A 153 0.88 -22.12 9.99
CA ASP A 153 1.26 -22.08 11.41
C ASP A 153 1.13 -20.66 12.03
N HIS A 154 0.94 -19.65 11.19
CA HIS A 154 0.75 -18.24 11.56
C HIS A 154 -0.19 -17.54 10.59
N ILE A 155 -0.68 -16.36 10.98
CA ILE A 155 -1.29 -15.38 10.09
C ILE A 155 -0.59 -14.03 10.26
N TRP A 156 -0.68 -13.21 9.22
CA TRP A 156 -0.22 -11.82 9.24
C TRP A 156 -1.37 -10.89 9.57
N SER A 157 -1.08 -9.84 10.33
CA SER A 157 -1.96 -8.68 10.50
C SER A 157 -1.17 -7.42 10.12
N GLU A 158 -1.85 -6.28 10.10
CA GLU A 158 -1.28 -4.99 9.77
C GLU A 158 -0.98 -4.18 11.03
N MET A 159 0.18 -3.52 11.01
CA MET A 159 0.65 -2.60 12.04
C MET A 159 1.20 -1.34 11.37
N ILE A 160 0.93 -0.19 11.98
CA ILE A 160 1.52 1.09 11.61
C ILE A 160 2.33 1.58 12.81
N VAL A 161 3.56 2.05 12.54
CA VAL A 161 4.46 2.55 13.58
C VAL A 161 4.97 3.92 13.21
N GLU A 162 4.82 4.90 14.09
CA GLU A 162 5.58 6.14 14.01
C GLU A 162 6.94 5.94 14.67
N TYR A 163 7.99 5.99 13.88
CA TYR A 163 9.38 5.80 14.32
C TYR A 163 10.14 7.12 14.29
N ASP A 164 10.84 7.44 15.38
CA ASP A 164 11.84 8.52 15.41
C ASP A 164 13.21 7.92 15.06
N PRO A 165 13.75 8.17 13.85
CA PRO A 165 15.04 7.62 13.44
C PRO A 165 16.23 8.27 14.15
N PHE A 166 16.07 9.44 14.78
CA PHE A 166 17.15 10.11 15.50
C PHE A 166 17.24 9.65 16.96
N ALA A 167 16.10 9.47 17.62
CA ALA A 167 16.04 8.91 18.97
C ALA A 167 16.14 7.38 18.97
N ASP A 168 15.97 6.74 17.82
CA ASP A 168 15.94 5.28 17.65
C ASP A 168 14.84 4.64 18.50
N SER A 169 13.61 5.16 18.36
CA SER A 169 12.49 4.79 19.22
C SER A 169 11.13 4.85 18.53
N VAL A 170 10.22 3.99 18.98
CA VAL A 170 8.80 4.05 18.61
C VAL A 170 8.10 5.15 19.40
N VAL A 171 7.43 6.06 18.68
CA VAL A 171 6.67 7.17 19.26
C VAL A 171 5.19 6.78 19.43
N TRP A 172 4.64 6.08 18.44
CA TRP A 172 3.25 5.66 18.42
C TRP A 172 3.10 4.38 17.58
N GLU A 173 2.07 3.60 17.88
CA GLU A 173 1.73 2.40 17.12
C GLU A 173 0.21 2.20 17.04
N TRP A 174 -0.21 1.58 15.95
CA TRP A 174 -1.56 1.08 15.74
C TRP A 174 -1.49 -0.33 15.18
N ARG A 175 -2.33 -1.23 15.69
CA ARG A 175 -2.41 -2.63 15.24
C ARG A 175 -3.84 -2.95 14.85
N LEU A 176 -4.04 -3.43 13.63
CA LEU A 176 -5.35 -3.90 13.19
C LEU A 176 -5.90 -5.02 14.08
N TRP A 177 -5.02 -5.81 14.69
CA TRP A 177 -5.36 -6.87 15.64
C TRP A 177 -6.26 -6.40 16.80
N ASP A 178 -6.07 -5.16 17.26
CA ASP A 178 -6.84 -4.56 18.35
C ASP A 178 -8.23 -4.08 17.89
N HIS A 179 -8.46 -4.04 16.57
CA HIS A 179 -9.67 -3.56 15.92
C HIS A 179 -10.44 -4.70 15.22
N LEU A 180 -10.43 -5.89 15.81
CA LEU A 180 -11.13 -7.06 15.25
C LEU A 180 -12.52 -7.29 15.89
N VAL A 181 -13.41 -7.92 15.12
CA VAL A 181 -14.73 -8.45 15.54
C VAL A 181 -14.93 -9.85 14.96
N GLN A 182 -15.78 -10.67 15.59
CA GLN A 182 -16.20 -11.98 15.07
C GLN A 182 -17.60 -12.32 15.58
N ASP A 183 -18.38 -13.11 14.84
CA ASP A 183 -19.75 -13.52 15.20
C ASP A 183 -19.93 -15.05 15.27
N VAL A 184 -18.81 -15.78 15.36
CA VAL A 184 -18.74 -17.25 15.25
C VAL A 184 -18.81 -17.92 16.62
N ASP A 185 -18.10 -17.39 17.61
CA ASP A 185 -17.97 -18.00 18.94
C ASP A 185 -18.16 -16.98 20.05
N SER A 186 -19.35 -17.01 20.68
CA SER A 186 -19.71 -16.13 21.79
C SER A 186 -18.86 -16.26 23.05
N THR A 187 -18.02 -17.28 23.15
CA THR A 187 -17.10 -17.48 24.28
C THR A 187 -15.72 -16.87 24.06
N LYS A 188 -15.40 -16.45 22.84
CA LYS A 188 -14.10 -15.88 22.46
C LYS A 188 -14.13 -14.34 22.49
N PRO A 189 -12.96 -13.67 22.58
CA PRO A 189 -12.88 -12.22 22.52
C PRO A 189 -13.57 -11.63 21.28
N ASN A 190 -13.94 -10.36 21.39
CA ASN A 190 -14.50 -9.58 20.29
C ASN A 190 -15.74 -10.18 19.60
N HIS A 191 -16.50 -11.03 20.31
CA HIS A 191 -17.77 -11.50 19.81
C HIS A 191 -18.81 -10.37 19.72
N GLY A 192 -19.42 -10.19 18.56
CA GLY A 192 -20.45 -9.18 18.33
C GLY A 192 -21.09 -9.29 16.96
N VAL A 193 -22.19 -8.58 16.74
CA VAL A 193 -22.81 -8.50 15.41
C VAL A 193 -21.96 -7.60 14.53
N ILE A 194 -21.33 -8.14 13.47
CA ILE A 194 -20.37 -7.42 12.63
C ILE A 194 -20.91 -6.04 12.18
N ALA A 195 -22.16 -5.98 11.73
CA ALA A 195 -22.80 -4.75 11.25
C ALA A 195 -22.96 -3.65 12.32
N GLU A 196 -22.90 -4.00 13.61
CA GLU A 196 -22.97 -3.05 14.74
C GLU A 196 -21.58 -2.49 15.11
N HIS A 197 -20.50 -2.98 14.48
CA HIS A 197 -19.12 -2.58 14.74
C HIS A 197 -18.40 -2.09 13.46
N PRO A 198 -18.86 -1.00 12.82
CA PRO A 198 -18.29 -0.53 11.53
C PRO A 198 -16.84 -0.01 11.62
N HIS A 199 -16.31 0.15 12.82
CA HIS A 199 -14.92 0.56 13.10
C HIS A 199 -13.98 -0.63 13.35
N ARG A 200 -14.46 -1.86 13.14
CA ARG A 200 -13.71 -3.10 13.34
C ARG A 200 -13.76 -3.96 12.09
N LEU A 201 -12.72 -4.75 11.89
CA LEU A 201 -12.64 -5.73 10.83
C LEU A 201 -13.12 -7.09 11.34
N ASP A 202 -14.00 -7.75 10.59
CA ASP A 202 -14.33 -9.14 10.87
C ASP A 202 -13.09 -10.01 10.64
N ILE A 203 -12.62 -10.68 11.69
CA ILE A 203 -11.44 -11.54 11.62
C ILE A 203 -11.65 -12.69 10.65
N ASN A 204 -12.89 -13.05 10.29
CA ASN A 204 -13.21 -14.09 9.32
C ASN A 204 -13.53 -13.55 7.92
N ALA A 205 -13.40 -12.24 7.69
CA ALA A 205 -13.49 -11.68 6.36
C ALA A 205 -12.32 -12.17 5.49
N GLY A 206 -12.63 -12.70 4.31
CA GLY A 206 -11.63 -13.16 3.35
C GLY A 206 -10.96 -14.50 3.69
N MET A 207 -10.10 -14.96 2.79
CA MET A 207 -9.38 -16.24 2.91
C MET A 207 -7.91 -16.00 3.28
N ILE A 208 -7.35 -16.88 4.10
CA ILE A 208 -5.91 -16.89 4.39
C ILE A 208 -5.17 -17.55 3.21
N HIS A 209 -4.27 -16.80 2.58
CA HIS A 209 -3.35 -17.30 1.58
C HIS A 209 -2.32 -18.27 2.18
N SER A 210 -1.67 -19.08 1.34
CA SER A 210 -0.66 -20.05 1.78
C SER A 210 0.56 -19.43 2.48
N THR A 211 0.71 -18.11 2.43
CA THR A 211 1.74 -17.33 3.13
C THR A 211 1.29 -16.81 4.50
N GLY A 212 0.04 -17.05 4.92
CA GLY A 212 -0.56 -16.52 6.15
C GLY A 212 -1.26 -15.16 5.97
N ASP A 213 -1.23 -14.60 4.77
CA ASP A 213 -1.74 -13.26 4.47
C ASP A 213 -3.24 -13.26 4.14
N TRP A 214 -3.95 -12.19 4.49
CA TRP A 214 -5.41 -12.06 4.29
C TRP A 214 -5.94 -10.61 4.17
N ILE A 215 -5.11 -9.57 4.39
CA ILE A 215 -5.50 -8.15 4.31
C ILE A 215 -4.65 -7.42 3.27
N HIS A 216 -3.33 -7.45 3.46
CA HIS A 216 -2.32 -6.94 2.53
C HIS A 216 -2.46 -5.44 2.20
N ALA A 217 -2.19 -4.60 3.19
CA ALA A 217 -2.02 -3.16 2.98
C ALA A 217 -0.70 -2.89 2.23
N ASN A 218 -0.73 -2.00 1.23
CA ASN A 218 0.41 -1.75 0.35
C ASN A 218 0.91 -0.31 0.38
N ALA A 219 0.15 0.59 1.00
CA ALA A 219 0.44 2.01 1.01
C ALA A 219 -0.09 2.65 2.28
N ILE A 220 0.59 3.71 2.72
CA ILE A 220 0.21 4.54 3.86
C ILE A 220 0.47 5.99 3.49
N ASP A 221 -0.41 6.89 3.91
CA ASP A 221 -0.24 8.32 3.70
C ASP A 221 -0.51 9.06 5.02
N TYR A 222 -0.20 10.35 5.08
CA TYR A 222 -0.46 11.17 6.24
C TYR A 222 -0.95 12.56 5.82
N CYS A 223 -2.14 12.93 6.30
CA CYS A 223 -2.71 14.26 6.16
C CYS A 223 -2.34 15.11 7.37
N ALA A 224 -1.34 15.97 7.20
CA ALA A 224 -0.80 16.81 8.26
C ALA A 224 -1.79 17.86 8.80
N GLU A 225 -2.76 18.29 7.99
CA GLU A 225 -3.76 19.29 8.38
C GLU A 225 -4.72 18.76 9.46
N GLU A 226 -5.04 17.47 9.40
CA GLU A 226 -6.02 16.82 10.27
C GLU A 226 -5.38 15.85 11.27
N ASP A 227 -4.07 15.67 11.21
CA ASP A 227 -3.32 14.65 11.96
C ASP A 227 -3.89 13.23 11.73
N LEU A 228 -4.14 12.91 10.46
CA LEU A 228 -4.75 11.65 10.04
C LEU A 228 -3.78 10.80 9.25
N VAL A 229 -3.73 9.52 9.62
CA VAL A 229 -3.10 8.42 8.87
C VAL A 229 -4.16 7.70 8.07
#